data_AF-A0A524QAJ6-F1
#
_entry.id   AF-A0A524QAJ6-F1
#
_cell.length_a   1.000
_cell.length_b   1.000
_cell.length_c   1.000
_cell.angle_alpha   90.00
_cell.angle_beta   90.00
_cell.angle_gamma   90.00
#
_symmetry.space_group_name_H-M   'P 1'
#
loop_
_entity.id
_entity.type
_entity.pdbx_description
1 polymer ?
#
loop_
_entity_poly.entity_id
_entity_poly.type
_entity_poly.pdbx_seq_one_letter_code
_entity_poly.pdbx_strand_id
1 'polypeptide(L)'
;MNEDDKLDEIFNKVDDLFLAGKFEEADALLSAVDPREIGETLTIGWLTITFAARDRLQNRDALVARARAYFEAEIPEAAAALLKGLE
;
A
#
# COMPACT_ATOMS: atom_id res chain seq x y z
N MET A 1 19.86 0.07 -3.88
CA MET A 1 18.87 0.20 -2.80
C MET A 1 18.06 -1.08 -2.83
N ASN A 2 18.05 -1.83 -1.73
CA ASN A 2 17.29 -3.09 -1.62
C ASN A 2 15.79 -2.77 -1.45
N GLU A 3 14.90 -3.75 -1.63
CA GLU A 3 13.47 -3.58 -1.39
C GLU A 3 13.17 -3.21 0.07
N ASP A 4 13.94 -3.77 1.01
CA ASP A 4 13.82 -3.47 2.44
C ASP A 4 14.06 -1.98 2.73
N ASP A 5 15.10 -1.39 2.14
CA ASP A 5 15.41 0.05 2.31
C ASP A 5 14.25 0.92 1.79
N LYS A 6 13.65 0.54 0.66
CA LYS A 6 12.51 1.26 0.09
C LYS A 6 11.26 1.14 0.97
N LEU A 7 11.06 -0.03 1.56
CA LEU A 7 9.95 -0.26 2.48
C LEU A 7 10.10 0.61 3.74
N ASP A 8 11.32 0.69 4.29
CA ASP A 8 11.64 1.56 5.42
C ASP A 8 11.43 3.04 5.08
N GLU A 9 11.82 3.49 3.88
CA GLU A 9 11.55 4.85 3.42
C GLU A 9 10.04 5.16 3.34
N ILE A 10 9.25 4.23 2.79
CA ILE A 10 7.78 4.36 2.72
C ILE A 10 7.19 4.40 4.13
N PHE A 11 7.62 3.50 5.02
CA PHE A 11 7.15 3.44 6.40
C PHE A 11 7.41 4.75 7.12
N ASN A 12 8.66 5.22 7.14
CA ASN A 12 9.04 6.46 7.82
C ASN A 12 8.26 7.66 7.27
N LYS A 13 8.10 7.72 5.94
CA LYS A 13 7.36 8.81 5.31
C LYS A 13 5.88 8.83 5.70
N VAL A 14 5.22 7.68 5.70
CA VAL A 14 3.81 7.58 6.05
C VAL A 14 3.59 7.78 7.55
N ASP A 15 4.49 7.25 8.39
CA ASP A 15 4.44 7.43 9.85
C ASP A 15 4.57 8.91 10.24
N ASP A 16 5.53 9.63 9.65
CA ASP A 16 5.69 11.08 9.85
C ASP A 16 4.41 11.85 9.49
N LEU A 17 3.74 11.48 8.39
CA LEU A 17 2.48 12.10 7.99
C LEU A 17 1.35 11.78 8.96
N PHE A 18 1.25 10.53 9.43
CA PHE A 18 0.23 10.14 10.40
C PHE A 18 0.43 10.82 11.76
N LEU A 19 1.67 10.87 12.26
CA LEU A 19 2.03 11.58 13.50
C LEU A 19 1.74 13.08 13.41
N ALA A 20 1.93 13.68 12.23
CA ALA A 20 1.61 15.08 11.98
C ALA A 20 0.12 15.33 11.69
N GLY A 21 -0.72 14.29 11.65
CA GLY A 21 -2.14 14.40 11.33
C GLY A 21 -2.45 14.72 9.86
N LYS A 22 -1.49 14.54 8.96
CA LYS A 22 -1.53 14.90 7.53
C LYS A 22 -2.06 13.74 6.66
N PHE A 23 -3.26 13.29 6.96
CA PHE A 23 -3.86 12.14 6.26
C PHE A 23 -4.17 12.43 4.78
N GLU A 24 -4.50 13.66 4.43
CA GLU A 24 -4.71 14.06 3.02
C GLU A 24 -3.43 13.91 2.18
N GLU A 25 -2.27 14.28 2.74
CA GLU A 25 -0.98 14.11 2.06
C GLU A 25 -0.65 12.62 1.91
N ALA A 26 -0.89 11.81 2.94
CA ALA A 26 -0.69 10.37 2.88
C ALA A 26 -1.63 9.70 1.86
N ASP A 27 -2.89 10.14 1.79
CA ASP A 27 -3.88 9.64 0.85
C ASP A 27 -3.52 9.97 -0.61
N ALA A 28 -2.99 11.18 -0.85
CA ALA A 28 -2.48 11.58 -2.15
C ALA A 28 -1.35 10.65 -2.64
N LEU A 29 -0.48 10.18 -1.75
CA LEU A 29 0.57 9.21 -2.12
C LEU A 29 -0.04 7.90 -2.64
N LEU A 30 -1.12 7.41 -2.03
CA LEU A 30 -1.77 6.16 -2.47
C LEU A 30 -2.32 6.25 -3.89
N SER A 31 -2.76 7.44 -4.32
CA SER A 31 -3.24 7.65 -5.68
C SER A 31 -2.16 7.45 -6.74
N ALA A 32 -0.88 7.65 -6.38
CA ALA A 32 0.26 7.51 -7.27
C ALA A 32 0.90 6.09 -7.25
N VAL A 33 0.44 5.20 -6.36
CA VAL A 33 0.97 3.85 -6.25
C VAL A 33 0.37 2.95 -7.32
N ASP A 34 1.22 2.45 -8.21
CA ASP A 34 0.92 1.36 -9.16
C ASP A 34 1.66 0.07 -8.75
N PRO A 35 0.92 -0.96 -8.28
CA PRO A 35 1.48 -2.27 -7.93
C PRO A 35 2.33 -2.93 -9.02
N ARG A 36 2.05 -2.67 -10.30
CA ARG A 36 2.82 -3.22 -11.42
C ARG A 36 4.21 -2.64 -11.54
N GLU A 37 4.39 -1.40 -11.08
CA GLU A 37 5.68 -0.71 -11.14
C GLU A 37 6.54 -0.99 -9.91
N ILE A 38 5.91 -1.17 -8.75
CA ILE A 38 6.61 -1.34 -7.46
C ILE A 38 6.78 -2.80 -7.02
N GLY A 39 6.02 -3.72 -7.62
CA GLY A 39 6.09 -5.15 -7.32
C GLY A 39 5.31 -5.56 -6.06
N GLU A 40 5.35 -6.86 -5.78
CA GLU A 40 4.56 -7.49 -4.72
C GLU A 40 4.92 -6.98 -3.32
N THR A 41 6.20 -7.04 -2.94
CA THR A 41 6.69 -6.69 -1.61
C THR A 41 6.25 -5.29 -1.21
N LEU A 42 6.50 -4.30 -2.08
CA LEU A 42 6.17 -2.91 -1.80
C LEU A 42 4.65 -2.67 -1.81
N THR A 43 3.89 -3.39 -2.66
CA THR A 43 2.43 -3.31 -2.66
C THR A 43 1.85 -3.77 -1.32
N ILE A 44 2.30 -4.91 -0.80
CA ILE A 44 1.89 -5.41 0.51
C ILE A 44 2.33 -4.42 1.61
N GLY A 45 3.53 -3.87 1.48
CA GLY A 45 4.03 -2.81 2.36
C GLY A 45 3.08 -1.63 2.45
N TRP A 46 2.71 -1.03 1.32
CA TRP A 46 1.75 0.09 1.28
C TRP A 46 0.42 -0.25 1.94
N LEU A 47 -0.16 -1.42 1.63
CA LEU A 47 -1.44 -1.85 2.20
C LEU A 47 -1.36 -2.04 3.72
N THR A 48 -0.25 -2.58 4.20
CA THR A 48 0.00 -2.86 5.63
C THR A 48 0.22 -1.58 6.41
N ILE A 49 1.12 -0.72 5.94
CA ILE A 49 1.51 0.53 6.61
C ILE A 49 0.30 1.45 6.75
N THR A 50 -0.54 1.53 5.72
CA THR A 50 -1.72 2.40 5.72
C THR A 50 -2.94 1.81 6.40
N PHE A 51 -2.92 0.52 6.78
CA PHE A 51 -4.07 -0.18 7.36
C PHE A 51 -4.59 0.49 8.64
N ALA A 52 -3.68 0.99 9.49
CA ALA A 52 -4.02 1.63 10.76
C ALA A 52 -4.86 2.90 10.60
N ALA A 53 -4.78 3.57 9.44
CA ALA A 53 -5.49 4.80 9.14
C ALA A 53 -6.52 4.64 8.01
N ARG A 54 -6.89 3.40 7.65
CA ARG A 54 -7.76 3.11 6.49
C ARG A 54 -9.04 3.94 6.43
N ASP A 55 -9.67 4.20 7.59
CA ASP A 55 -10.92 4.96 7.67
C ASP A 55 -10.75 6.45 7.33
N ARG A 56 -9.52 6.93 7.16
CA ARG A 56 -9.16 8.31 6.81
C ARG A 56 -8.54 8.46 5.42
N LEU A 57 -8.36 7.35 4.69
CA LEU A 57 -7.63 7.30 3.43
C LEU A 57 -8.57 6.90 2.30
N GLN A 58 -9.18 7.89 1.66
CA GLN A 58 -10.21 7.69 0.63
C GLN A 58 -9.71 6.92 -0.60
N ASN A 59 -8.43 7.03 -0.93
CA ASN A 59 -7.81 6.34 -2.06
C ASN A 59 -7.34 4.92 -1.71
N ARG A 60 -7.52 4.46 -0.47
CA ARG A 60 -7.07 3.14 -0.05
C ARG A 60 -7.83 2.01 -0.73
N ASP A 61 -9.15 2.12 -0.86
CA ASP A 61 -9.96 1.11 -1.57
C ASP A 61 -9.53 0.99 -3.04
N ALA A 62 -9.16 2.12 -3.66
CA ALA A 62 -8.65 2.13 -5.01
C ALA A 62 -7.28 1.45 -5.12
N LEU A 63 -6.40 1.62 -4.12
CA LEU A 63 -5.14 0.89 -4.05
C LEU A 63 -5.37 -0.62 -3.85
N VAL A 64 -6.29 -1.02 -2.97
CA VAL A 64 -6.68 -2.43 -2.78
C VAL A 64 -7.17 -3.03 -4.10
N ALA A 65 -8.02 -2.32 -4.84
CA ALA A 65 -8.50 -2.77 -6.15
C ALA A 65 -7.38 -2.94 -7.18
N ARG A 66 -6.42 -1.99 -7.22
CA ARG A 66 -5.23 -2.11 -8.08
C ARG A 66 -4.35 -3.30 -7.67
N ALA A 67 -4.11 -3.49 -6.38
CA ALA A 67 -3.32 -4.59 -5.83
C ALA A 67 -3.96 -5.94 -6.15
N ARG A 68 -5.29 -6.04 -5.99
CA ARG A 68 -6.07 -7.21 -6.39
C ARG A 68 -5.90 -7.54 -7.86
N ALA A 69 -6.10 -6.57 -8.75
CA ALA A 69 -5.93 -6.80 -10.19
C ALA A 69 -4.49 -7.21 -10.55
N TYR A 70 -3.49 -6.70 -9.84
CA TYR A 70 -2.09 -7.08 -10.00
C TYR A 70 -1.83 -8.52 -9.54
N PHE A 71 -2.22 -8.88 -8.31
CA PHE A 71 -1.99 -10.23 -7.78
C PHE A 71 -2.79 -11.29 -8.52
N GLU A 72 -4.02 -10.99 -8.96
CA GLU A 72 -4.81 -11.91 -9.77
C GLU A 72 -4.19 -12.15 -11.16
N ALA A 73 -3.39 -11.22 -11.68
CA ALA A 73 -2.68 -11.37 -12.94
C ALA A 73 -1.35 -12.12 -12.78
N GLU A 74 -0.56 -11.77 -11.77
CA GLU A 74 0.81 -12.29 -11.61
C GLU A 74 0.88 -13.56 -10.75
N ILE A 75 0.03 -13.68 -9.73
CA ILE A 75 0.07 -14.78 -8.75
C ILE A 75 -1.36 -15.25 -8.37
N PRO A 76 -2.14 -15.77 -9.34
CA PRO A 76 -3.58 -16.01 -9.15
C PRO A 76 -3.90 -16.93 -7.96
N GLU A 77 -3.06 -17.93 -7.72
CA GLU A 77 -3.25 -18.91 -6.64
C GLU A 77 -3.07 -18.30 -5.25
N ALA A 78 -2.27 -17.24 -5.12
CA ALA A 78 -1.97 -16.59 -3.84
C ALA A 78 -2.73 -15.27 -3.64
N ALA A 79 -3.30 -14.68 -4.69
CA ALA A 79 -3.91 -13.34 -4.65
C ALA A 79 -4.88 -13.13 -3.49
N ALA A 80 -5.82 -14.07 -3.29
CA ALA A 80 -6.78 -14.00 -2.20
C ALA A 80 -6.13 -14.16 -0.82
N ALA A 81 -5.06 -14.93 -0.70
CA ALA A 81 -4.32 -15.12 0.54
C ALA A 81 -3.48 -13.88 0.89
N LEU A 82 -2.84 -13.25 -0.11
CA LEU A 82 -1.99 -12.07 0.07
C LEU A 82 -2.79 -10.84 0.53
N LEU A 83 -4.04 -10.70 0.08
CA LEU A 83 -4.90 -9.58 0.48
C LEU A 83 -5.67 -9.84 1.79
N LYS A 84 -5.67 -11.07 2.28
CA LYS A 84 -6.48 -11.44 3.43
C LYS A 84 -6.06 -10.66 4.68
N GLY A 85 -6.97 -9.83 5.20
CA GLY A 85 -6.72 -8.99 6.37
C GLY A 85 -6.02 -7.65 6.04
N LEU A 86 -5.80 -7.36 4.76
CA LEU A 86 -5.26 -6.09 4.25
C LEU A 86 -6.29 -5.27 3.48
N GLU A 87 -7.52 -5.76 3.35
CA GLU A 87 -8.65 -5.03 2.76
C GLU A 87 -9.39 -4.23 3.83
#